data_AF-A0A7K4FWK3-F1
#
_entry.id   AF-A0A7K4FWK3-F1
#
_cell.length_a   1.000
_cell.length_b   1.000
_cell.length_c   1.000
_cell.angle_alpha   90.00
_cell.angle_beta   90.00
_cell.angle_gamma   90.00
#
_symmetry.space_group_name_H-M   'P 1'
#
loop_
_entity.id
_entity.type
_entity.pdbx_description
1 polymer ?
#
loop_
_entity_poly.entity_id
_entity_poly.type
_entity_poly.pdbx_seq_one_letter_code
_entity_poly.pdbx_strand_id
1 'polypeptide(L)'
;MGLVLTQNEEIFDNLEKLKGIARKTSVYIDGNEMEIAIPENPLTYVTVNDNLIYINGNDWDIITKLFNDVKQEIIIKLKRFVHVKQGIVISDVYDKVIKEDDNRKIKTERIWFYSAKDGKRYEVGMECKIYLPFPERGRNGFVEISLFFNLLR
;
A
#
# COMPACT_ATOMS: atom_id res chain seq x y z
N MET A 1 1.53 -24.75 -19.09
CA MET A 1 1.74 -23.96 -17.86
C MET A 1 0.63 -22.92 -17.69
N GLY A 2 -0.65 -23.31 -17.60
CA GLY A 2 -1.79 -22.37 -17.65
C GLY A 2 -2.86 -22.56 -16.57
N LEU A 3 -2.61 -23.42 -15.57
CA LEU A 3 -3.63 -23.81 -14.57
C LEU A 3 -3.43 -23.17 -13.19
N VAL A 4 -2.23 -22.67 -12.87
CA VAL A 4 -1.93 -22.04 -11.56
C VAL A 4 -2.32 -20.55 -11.55
N LEU A 5 -2.41 -19.92 -12.72
CA LEU A 5 -2.68 -18.47 -12.86
C LEU A 5 -4.16 -18.13 -12.67
N THR A 6 -5.08 -18.96 -13.20
CA THR A 6 -6.53 -18.73 -13.11
C THR A 6 -7.07 -18.87 -11.69
N GLN A 7 -6.54 -19.82 -10.91
CA GLN A 7 -6.93 -19.99 -9.50
C GLN A 7 -6.53 -18.79 -8.64
N ASN A 8 -5.35 -18.20 -8.88
CA ASN A 8 -4.91 -17.02 -8.13
C ASN A 8 -5.72 -15.79 -8.51
N GLU A 9 -6.02 -15.56 -9.79
CA GLU A 9 -6.86 -14.44 -10.23
C GLU A 9 -8.29 -14.54 -9.67
N GLU A 10 -8.91 -15.73 -9.68
CA GLU A 10 -10.22 -15.95 -9.04
C GLU A 10 -10.17 -15.73 -7.52
N ILE A 11 -9.09 -16.11 -6.84
CA ILE A 11 -8.93 -15.84 -5.39
C ILE A 11 -8.87 -14.33 -5.13
N PHE A 12 -8.13 -13.56 -5.95
CA PHE A 12 -8.04 -12.10 -5.79
C PHE A 12 -9.35 -11.39 -6.10
N ASP A 13 -10.03 -11.77 -7.18
CA ASP A 13 -11.32 -11.18 -7.56
C ASP A 13 -12.44 -11.53 -6.55
N ASN A 14 -12.38 -12.72 -5.92
CA ASN A 14 -13.29 -13.11 -4.84
C ASN A 14 -12.99 -12.38 -3.52
N LEU A 15 -11.72 -12.09 -3.20
CA LEU A 15 -11.34 -11.27 -2.05
C LEU A 15 -11.84 -9.82 -2.18
N GLU A 16 -11.80 -9.26 -3.39
CA GLU A 16 -12.37 -7.95 -3.70
C GLU A 16 -13.89 -7.92 -3.45
N LYS A 17 -14.63 -8.94 -3.94
CA LYS A 17 -16.09 -9.02 -3.74
C LYS A 17 -16.51 -9.21 -2.28
N LEU A 18 -15.68 -9.83 -1.45
CA LEU A 18 -15.97 -10.07 -0.03
C LEU A 18 -15.71 -8.85 0.87
N LYS A 19 -14.91 -7.87 0.43
CA LYS A 19 -14.46 -6.74 1.26
C LYS A 19 -15.42 -5.56 1.36
N GLY A 20 -16.56 -5.56 0.67
CA GLY A 20 -17.47 -4.40 0.68
C GLY A 20 -16.77 -3.13 0.17
N ILE A 21 -16.26 -3.19 -1.06
CA ILE A 21 -15.56 -2.07 -1.70
C ILE A 21 -16.54 -0.89 -1.84
N ALA A 22 -16.27 0.21 -1.13
CA ALA A 22 -17.07 1.43 -1.28
C ALA A 22 -16.48 2.42 -2.27
N ARG A 23 -15.15 2.42 -2.46
CA ARG A 23 -14.48 3.40 -3.32
C ARG A 23 -13.24 2.82 -3.98
N LYS A 24 -12.96 3.23 -5.20
CA LYS A 24 -11.67 3.05 -5.87
C LYS A 24 -10.94 4.39 -5.97
N THR A 25 -9.62 4.35 -5.85
CA THR A 25 -8.77 5.50 -6.11
C THR A 25 -7.60 5.10 -7.01
N SER A 26 -7.16 6.01 -7.86
CA SER A 26 -6.03 5.78 -8.75
C SER A 26 -4.75 6.35 -8.16
N VAL A 27 -3.67 5.59 -8.31
CA VAL A 27 -2.30 6.02 -8.06
C VAL A 27 -1.43 5.58 -9.22
N TYR A 28 -0.28 6.21 -9.40
CA TYR A 28 0.66 5.93 -10.47
C TYR A 28 1.93 5.27 -9.92
N ILE A 29 2.41 4.25 -10.60
CA ILE A 29 3.71 3.64 -10.34
C ILE A 29 4.41 3.37 -11.67
N ASP A 30 5.67 3.82 -11.78
CA ASP A 30 6.45 3.71 -13.02
C ASP A 30 5.66 4.23 -14.25
N GLY A 31 4.96 5.35 -14.10
CA GLY A 31 4.12 5.95 -15.15
C GLY A 31 2.84 5.18 -15.52
N ASN A 32 2.51 4.10 -14.80
CA ASN A 32 1.30 3.31 -15.02
C ASN A 32 0.28 3.57 -13.91
N GLU A 33 -0.98 3.74 -14.30
CA GLU A 33 -2.09 3.83 -13.36
C GLU A 33 -2.38 2.48 -12.70
N MET A 34 -2.66 2.52 -11.40
CA MET A 34 -3.04 1.39 -10.56
C MET A 34 -4.24 1.80 -9.70
N GLU A 35 -5.35 1.08 -9.86
CA GLU A 35 -6.53 1.24 -9.01
C GLU A 35 -6.36 0.51 -7.69
N ILE A 36 -6.65 1.19 -6.58
CA ILE A 36 -6.67 0.66 -5.22
C ILE A 36 -8.12 0.69 -4.73
N ALA A 37 -8.62 -0.45 -4.25
CA ALA A 37 -9.91 -0.52 -3.57
C ALA A 37 -9.77 -0.08 -2.11
N ILE A 38 -10.69 0.78 -1.66
CA ILE A 38 -10.76 1.29 -0.29
C ILE A 38 -12.06 0.77 0.34
N PRO A 39 -11.97 0.01 1.46
CA PRO A 39 -13.15 -0.41 2.22
C PRO A 39 -13.96 0.79 2.72
N GLU A 40 -15.28 0.65 2.83
CA GLU A 40 -16.12 1.69 3.42
C GLU A 40 -15.83 1.84 4.92
N ASN A 41 -15.69 3.08 5.37
CA ASN A 41 -15.67 3.38 6.78
C ASN A 41 -16.17 4.83 7.04
N PRO A 42 -17.25 5.03 7.79
CA PRO A 42 -17.82 6.36 8.01
C PRO A 42 -16.98 7.25 8.94
N LEU A 43 -15.98 6.70 9.64
CA LEU A 43 -15.17 7.39 10.65
C LEU A 43 -13.75 7.69 10.17
N THR A 44 -13.42 7.28 8.95
CA THR A 44 -12.13 7.55 8.30
C THR A 44 -12.33 7.99 6.87
N TYR A 45 -11.34 8.68 6.33
CA TYR A 45 -11.33 9.12 4.94
C TYR A 45 -9.97 8.81 4.32
N VAL A 46 -10.02 8.41 3.06
CA VAL A 46 -8.84 8.21 2.22
C VAL A 46 -8.87 9.22 1.10
N THR A 47 -7.79 9.98 0.97
CA THR A 47 -7.60 10.96 -0.11
C THR A 47 -6.30 10.68 -0.82
N VAL A 48 -6.28 10.88 -2.14
CA VAL A 48 -5.05 10.82 -2.94
C VAL A 48 -4.76 12.20 -3.47
N ASN A 49 -3.54 12.69 -3.22
CA ASN A 49 -3.02 13.93 -3.78
C ASN A 49 -1.55 13.75 -4.16
N ASP A 50 -1.14 14.21 -5.34
CA ASP A 50 0.23 14.08 -5.85
C ASP A 50 0.82 12.67 -5.71
N ASN A 51 0.00 11.65 -5.98
CA ASN A 51 0.36 10.23 -5.85
C ASN A 51 0.66 9.75 -4.40
N LEU A 52 0.29 10.56 -3.41
CA LEU A 52 0.34 10.20 -2.00
C LEU A 52 -1.07 9.83 -1.52
N ILE A 53 -1.17 8.70 -0.83
CA ILE A 53 -2.41 8.24 -0.22
C ILE A 53 -2.40 8.67 1.23
N TYR A 54 -3.41 9.42 1.64
CA TYR A 54 -3.60 9.87 3.02
C TYR A 54 -4.75 9.10 3.64
N ILE A 55 -4.55 8.57 4.83
CA ILE A 55 -5.58 7.94 5.66
C ILE A 55 -5.69 8.71 6.96
N ASN A 56 -6.87 9.25 7.23
CA ASN A 56 -7.12 10.07 8.41
C ASN A 56 -8.55 9.79 8.92
N GLY A 57 -8.85 10.18 10.15
CA GLY A 57 -10.12 9.93 10.82
C GLY A 57 -10.12 10.46 12.24
N ASN A 58 -11.18 10.11 12.96
CA ASN A 58 -11.40 10.59 14.33
C ASN A 58 -10.86 9.63 15.41
N ASP A 59 -10.51 8.40 15.03
CA ASP A 59 -10.09 7.35 15.94
C ASP A 59 -8.88 6.61 15.39
N TRP A 60 -7.84 6.48 16.22
CA TRP A 60 -6.57 5.89 15.83
C TRP A 60 -6.65 4.39 15.54
N ASP A 61 -7.46 3.65 16.29
CA ASP A 61 -7.59 2.20 16.11
C ASP A 61 -8.30 1.92 14.79
N ILE A 62 -9.30 2.75 14.45
CA ILE A 62 -10.01 2.67 13.16
C ILE A 62 -9.07 3.03 12.01
N ILE A 63 -8.26 4.09 12.14
CA ILE A 63 -7.24 4.47 11.15
C ILE A 63 -6.26 3.32 10.95
N THR A 64 -5.79 2.70 12.02
CA THR A 64 -4.80 1.60 11.96
C THR A 64 -5.39 0.38 11.25
N LYS A 65 -6.66 0.05 11.51
CA LYS A 65 -7.36 -1.04 10.81
C LYS A 65 -7.46 -0.76 9.32
N LEU A 66 -7.94 0.42 8.93
CA LEU A 66 -8.06 0.80 7.52
C LEU A 66 -6.69 0.88 6.84
N PHE A 67 -5.67 1.39 7.54
CA PHE A 67 -4.30 1.38 7.05
C PHE A 67 -3.82 -0.02 6.72
N ASN A 68 -4.07 -1.01 7.59
CA ASN A 68 -3.71 -2.39 7.31
C ASN A 68 -4.44 -2.96 6.09
N ASP A 69 -5.73 -2.65 5.93
CA ASP A 69 -6.51 -3.08 4.77
C ASP A 69 -5.99 -2.49 3.45
N VAL A 70 -5.72 -1.18 3.44
CA VAL A 70 -5.15 -0.45 2.29
C VAL A 70 -3.72 -0.93 2.00
N LYS A 71 -2.91 -1.15 3.04
CA LYS A 71 -1.56 -1.73 2.93
C LYS A 71 -1.60 -3.08 2.21
N GLN A 72 -2.48 -3.99 2.62
CA GLN A 72 -2.60 -5.30 1.97
C GLN A 72 -3.08 -5.19 0.52
N GLU A 73 -4.05 -4.31 0.25
CA GLU A 73 -4.52 -4.04 -1.11
C GLU A 73 -3.38 -3.57 -2.02
N ILE A 74 -2.59 -2.59 -1.57
CA ILE A 74 -1.44 -2.07 -2.32
C ILE A 74 -0.44 -3.18 -2.60
N ILE A 75 -0.10 -4.01 -1.60
CA ILE A 75 0.85 -5.12 -1.79
C ILE A 75 0.36 -6.09 -2.88
N ILE A 76 -0.92 -6.47 -2.85
CA ILE A 76 -1.53 -7.35 -3.84
C ILE A 76 -1.46 -6.71 -5.24
N LYS A 77 -1.87 -5.44 -5.36
CA LYS A 77 -1.86 -4.72 -6.63
C LYS A 77 -0.46 -4.51 -7.18
N LEU A 78 0.53 -4.19 -6.34
CA LEU A 78 1.93 -4.07 -6.74
C LEU A 78 2.50 -5.41 -7.24
N LYS A 79 2.20 -6.52 -6.56
CA LYS A 79 2.61 -7.86 -7.02
C LYS A 79 1.99 -8.18 -8.38
N ARG A 80 0.70 -7.88 -8.57
CA ARG A 80 0.02 -8.06 -9.87
C ARG A 80 0.63 -7.18 -10.94
N PHE A 81 0.86 -5.90 -10.64
CA PHE A 81 1.51 -4.95 -11.54
C PHE A 81 2.86 -5.48 -12.04
N VAL A 82 3.73 -5.89 -11.11
CA VAL A 82 5.04 -6.47 -11.44
C VAL A 82 4.88 -7.75 -12.25
N HIS A 83 4.00 -8.66 -11.83
CA HIS A 83 3.80 -9.92 -12.56
C HIS A 83 3.35 -9.68 -14.01
N VAL A 84 2.33 -8.84 -14.21
CA VAL A 84 1.74 -8.55 -15.53
C VAL A 84 2.68 -7.73 -16.40
N LYS A 85 3.37 -6.73 -15.85
CA LYS A 85 4.17 -5.75 -16.62
C LYS A 85 5.64 -6.11 -16.72
N GLN A 86 6.16 -6.96 -15.85
CA GLN A 86 7.60 -7.21 -15.69
C GLN A 86 7.99 -8.69 -15.67
N GLY A 87 7.03 -9.59 -15.49
CA GLY A 87 7.20 -11.02 -15.69
C GLY A 87 7.58 -11.81 -14.44
N ILE A 88 8.35 -11.26 -13.48
CA ILE A 88 8.79 -12.05 -12.31
C ILE A 88 8.96 -11.20 -11.03
N VAL A 89 8.26 -11.61 -9.97
CA VAL A 89 8.60 -11.28 -8.57
C VAL A 89 9.62 -12.31 -8.09
N ILE A 90 10.78 -11.88 -7.58
CA ILE A 90 11.88 -12.79 -7.24
C ILE A 90 12.18 -12.88 -5.74
N SER A 91 11.43 -12.17 -4.89
CA SER A 91 11.58 -12.24 -3.43
C SER A 91 10.24 -12.22 -2.71
N ASP A 92 10.28 -12.58 -1.43
CA ASP A 92 9.21 -12.30 -0.48
C ASP A 92 9.06 -10.80 -0.22
N VAL A 93 7.98 -10.44 0.48
CA VAL A 93 7.73 -9.07 0.94
C VAL A 93 8.47 -8.82 2.25
N TYR A 94 9.28 -7.77 2.25
CA TYR A 94 9.95 -7.22 3.42
C TYR A 94 9.07 -6.12 4.03
N ASP A 95 8.99 -6.06 5.36
CA ASP A 95 8.34 -4.99 6.13
C ASP A 95 9.31 -4.56 7.24
N LYS A 96 9.66 -3.27 7.31
CA LYS A 96 10.64 -2.74 8.26
C LYS A 96 10.32 -1.31 8.70
N VAL A 97 10.49 -1.04 9.98
CA VAL A 97 10.57 0.34 10.50
C VAL A 97 11.94 0.93 10.14
N ILE A 98 11.94 1.99 9.33
CA ILE A 98 13.18 2.63 8.84
C ILE A 98 13.53 3.91 9.61
N LYS A 99 12.57 4.53 10.27
CA LYS A 99 12.78 5.73 11.09
C LYS A 99 11.70 5.82 12.17
N GLU A 100 12.09 6.28 13.35
CA GLU A 100 11.19 6.60 14.44
C GLU A 100 11.68 7.88 15.12
N ASP A 101 10.79 8.85 15.29
CA ASP A 101 11.03 10.11 15.99
C ASP A 101 10.00 10.24 17.10
N ASP A 102 10.37 9.80 18.30
CA ASP A 102 9.50 9.79 19.47
C ASP A 102 9.04 11.18 19.89
N ASN A 103 9.89 12.20 19.69
CA ASN A 103 9.58 13.59 20.02
C ASN A 103 8.49 14.14 19.10
N ARG A 104 8.55 13.78 17.81
CA ARG A 104 7.56 14.19 16.82
C ARG A 104 6.40 13.21 16.70
N LYS A 105 6.50 12.04 17.34
CA LYS A 105 5.54 10.95 17.27
C LYS A 105 5.33 10.46 15.83
N ILE A 106 6.43 10.35 15.09
CA ILE A 106 6.41 9.91 13.68
C ILE A 106 7.17 8.60 13.55
N LYS A 107 6.53 7.60 12.97
CA LYS A 107 7.13 6.33 12.58
C LYS A 107 7.12 6.21 11.06
N THR A 108 8.19 5.74 10.45
CA THR A 108 8.25 5.46 9.02
C THR A 108 8.49 3.98 8.81
N GLU A 109 7.52 3.32 8.19
CA GLU A 109 7.57 1.92 7.79
C GLU A 109 7.82 1.83 6.28
N ARG A 110 8.59 0.84 5.85
CA ARG A 110 8.84 0.55 4.44
C ARG A 110 8.46 -0.88 4.17
N ILE A 111 7.67 -1.10 3.13
CA ILE A 111 7.23 -2.43 2.70
C ILE A 111 7.62 -2.60 1.23
N TRP A 112 8.38 -3.65 0.90
CA TRP A 112 8.92 -3.80 -0.45
C TRP A 112 9.24 -5.24 -0.82
N PHE A 113 9.43 -5.48 -2.11
CA PHE A 113 9.93 -6.73 -2.66
C PHE A 113 10.78 -6.44 -3.90
N TYR A 114 11.52 -7.45 -4.37
CA TYR A 114 12.35 -7.34 -5.55
C TYR A 114 11.68 -7.96 -6.78
N SER A 115 11.79 -7.25 -7.91
CA SER A 115 11.38 -7.75 -9.22
C SER A 115 12.54 -7.75 -10.21
N ALA A 116 12.38 -8.50 -11.29
CA ALA A 116 13.31 -8.49 -12.41
C ALA A 116 12.58 -8.16 -13.71
N LYS A 117 13.14 -7.23 -14.50
CA LYS A 117 12.66 -6.84 -15.83
C LYS A 117 13.86 -6.56 -16.73
N ASP A 118 13.90 -7.12 -17.93
CA ASP A 118 14.94 -6.85 -18.93
C ASP A 118 16.38 -7.03 -18.39
N GLY A 119 16.61 -8.06 -17.57
CA GLY A 119 17.90 -8.33 -16.94
C GLY A 119 18.29 -7.36 -15.81
N LYS A 120 17.42 -6.42 -15.45
CA LYS A 120 17.61 -5.45 -14.37
C LYS A 120 16.79 -5.84 -13.15
N ARG A 121 17.31 -5.56 -11.95
CA ARG A 121 16.61 -5.77 -10.68
C ARG A 121 15.99 -4.46 -10.21
N TYR A 122 14.76 -4.53 -9.72
CA TYR A 122 14.05 -3.38 -9.19
C TYR A 122 13.60 -3.66 -7.77
N GLU A 123 13.52 -2.61 -6.98
CA GLU A 123 12.91 -2.59 -5.67
C GLU A 123 11.56 -1.88 -5.79
N VAL A 124 10.50 -2.59 -5.44
CA VAL A 124 9.12 -2.15 -5.63
C VAL A 124 8.42 -2.19 -4.29
N GLY A 125 7.68 -1.15 -3.94
CA GLY A 125 7.05 -1.11 -2.64
C GLY A 125 6.39 0.21 -2.32
N MET A 126 6.24 0.43 -1.03
CA MET A 126 5.70 1.64 -0.45
C MET A 126 6.46 2.06 0.80
N GLU A 127 6.46 3.36 1.05
CA GLU A 127 6.87 3.96 2.31
C GLU A 127 5.65 4.58 2.98
N CYS A 128 5.44 4.24 4.25
CA CYS A 128 4.33 4.67 5.07
C CYS A 128 4.85 5.55 6.21
N LYS A 129 4.49 6.84 6.20
CA LYS A 129 4.71 7.74 7.32
C LYS A 129 3.48 7.74 8.21
N ILE A 130 3.69 7.36 9.46
CA ILE A 130 2.67 7.14 10.47
C ILE A 130 2.85 8.23 11.52
N TYR A 131 1.93 9.19 11.52
CA TYR A 131 1.90 10.28 12.49
C TYR A 131 0.99 9.84 13.63
N LEU A 132 1.59 9.43 14.75
CA LEU A 132 0.84 8.93 15.90
C LEU A 132 0.02 10.07 16.55
N PRO A 133 -1.09 9.76 17.21
CA PRO A 133 -1.91 10.74 17.90
C PRO A 133 -1.10 11.53 18.94
N PHE A 134 -1.45 12.79 19.11
CA PHE A 134 -0.91 13.64 20.17
C PHE A 134 -2.06 14.25 20.97
N PRO A 135 -2.67 13.49 21.91
CA PRO A 135 -3.88 13.89 22.62
C PRO A 135 -3.72 15.21 23.36
N GLU A 136 -2.54 15.44 23.95
CA GLU A 136 -2.21 16.68 24.69
C GLU A 136 -2.27 17.95 23.82
N ARG A 137 -2.18 17.83 22.49
CA ARG A 137 -2.34 18.96 21.55
C ARG A 137 -3.55 18.82 20.62
N GLY A 138 -4.47 17.91 20.94
CA GLY A 138 -5.69 17.69 20.14
C GLY A 138 -5.42 17.24 18.71
N ARG A 139 -4.29 16.57 18.45
CA ARG A 139 -3.97 16.05 17.11
C ARG A 139 -4.37 14.58 17.00
N ASN A 140 -5.28 14.30 16.07
CA ASN A 140 -5.54 12.94 15.61
C ASN A 140 -4.33 12.42 14.85
N GLY A 141 -4.10 11.10 14.92
CA GLY A 141 -3.09 10.47 14.09
C GLY A 141 -3.53 10.41 12.63
N PHE A 142 -2.58 10.24 11.71
CA PHE A 142 -2.86 10.00 10.29
C PHE A 142 -1.70 9.24 9.64
N VAL A 143 -1.95 8.70 8.45
CA VAL A 143 -0.96 7.94 7.68
C VAL A 143 -0.82 8.53 6.28
N GLU A 144 0.42 8.63 5.81
CA GLU A 144 0.77 8.94 4.42
C GLU A 144 1.45 7.72 3.81
N ILE A 145 1.03 7.32 2.61
CA ILE A 145 1.62 6.21 1.87
C ILE A 145 2.11 6.76 0.52
N SER A 146 3.36 6.45 0.19
CA SER A 146 3.98 6.75 -1.09
C SER A 146 4.44 5.46 -1.74
N LEU A 147 4.22 5.32 -3.04
CA LEU A 147 4.68 4.17 -3.81
C LEU A 147 6.03 4.45 -4.45
N PHE A 148 6.86 3.42 -4.59
CA PHE A 148 8.14 3.55 -5.29
C PHE A 148 8.43 2.36 -6.19
N PHE A 149 9.21 2.65 -7.23
CA PHE A 149 9.70 1.70 -8.21
C PHE A 149 11.13 2.09 -8.60
N ASN A 150 12.11 1.47 -7.96
CA ASN A 150 13.51 1.90 -8.03
C ASN A 150 14.38 0.85 -8.73
N LEU A 151 15.16 1.27 -9.72
CA LEU A 151 16.19 0.42 -10.32
C LEU A 151 17.34 0.22 -9.32
N LEU A 152 17.67 -1.04 -9.02
CA LEU A 152 18.84 -1.38 -8.21
C LEU A 152 20.10 -1.28 -9.08
N ARG A 153 21.12 -0.59 -8.55
CA ARG A 153 22.44 -0.46 -9.18
C ARG A 153 23.34 -1.65 -8.84
#